data_AF-A0A413R6G3-F1
#
_entry.id   AF-A0A413R6G3-F1
#
_cell.length_a   1.000
_cell.length_b   1.000
_cell.length_c   1.000
_cell.angle_alpha   90.00
_cell.angle_beta   90.00
_cell.angle_gamma   90.00
#
_symmetry.space_group_name_H-M   'P 1'
#
loop_
_entity.id
_entity.type
_entity.pdbx_description
1 polymer ?
#
loop_
_entity_poly.entity_id
_entity_poly.type
_entity_poly.pdbx_seq_one_letter_code
_entity_poly.pdbx_strand_id
1 'polypeptide(L)'
;MQFGFFSGLLWGLDTVILGIGLALAPYIGSAEALACASIAGSFLHDAFCAIWLFGYMGVRGRLKDTLAALKTRSGKVVIAGALLGGPIGMTGYVLAINNIGAAYTAIISAFYPAVGAFLSFVLLKEKMGKGQILSLLVALCGVMTMGYLSAGSSEIANAPLGLLGAVLAVIGWGSEAVLCAWGMKDDAVDDETALQIRETTSALVYGVLVLPLFGAWHFTLGAIPSMPTLIIALAGLAGTASYLFYYKGIAAIGAARAMALNISYSAWSVVFGLILLGTIPDMASVICCIVIVCGTVLAASNWDELFGRKKTA
;
A
#
# COMPACT_ATOMS: atom_id res chain seq x y z
N MET A 1 13.49 10.88 -5.58
CA MET A 1 13.88 9.46 -5.38
C MET A 1 13.94 9.06 -3.91
N GLN A 2 14.63 9.83 -3.04
CA GLN A 2 14.72 9.52 -1.61
C GLN A 2 13.35 9.26 -0.94
N PHE A 3 12.33 10.07 -1.25
CA PHE A 3 10.99 9.89 -0.69
C PHE A 3 10.35 8.54 -1.10
N GLY A 4 10.44 8.13 -2.36
CA GLY A 4 9.90 6.83 -2.78
C GLY A 4 10.60 5.64 -2.12
N PHE A 5 11.91 5.76 -1.84
CA PHE A 5 12.67 4.74 -1.11
C PHE A 5 12.24 4.63 0.36
N PHE A 6 12.13 5.77 1.07
CA PHE A 6 11.64 5.79 2.45
C PHE A 6 10.19 5.32 2.57
N SER A 7 9.36 5.62 1.57
CA SER A 7 8.01 5.06 1.48
C SER A 7 8.04 3.53 1.46
N GLY A 8 8.81 2.91 0.55
CA GLY A 8 8.94 1.46 0.51
C GLY A 8 9.48 0.87 1.82
N LEU A 9 10.53 1.48 2.38
CA LEU A 9 11.12 1.04 3.65
C LEU A 9 10.11 1.05 4.80
N LEU A 10 9.41 2.17 5.00
CA LEU A 10 8.44 2.30 6.09
C LEU A 10 7.19 1.44 5.88
N TRP A 11 6.78 1.22 4.63
CA TRP A 11 5.70 0.28 4.32
C TRP A 11 6.10 -1.16 4.62
N GLY A 12 7.37 -1.51 4.36
CA GLY A 12 7.91 -2.82 4.71
C GLY A 12 7.92 -3.05 6.23
N LEU A 13 8.24 -2.01 7.01
CA LEU A 13 8.16 -2.00 8.47
C LEU A 13 6.71 -2.14 8.95
N ASP A 14 5.80 -1.31 8.43
CA ASP A 14 4.37 -1.37 8.69
C ASP A 14 3.83 -2.79 8.50
N THR A 15 4.10 -3.39 7.33
CA THR A 15 3.64 -4.75 6.98
C THR A 15 4.06 -5.77 8.03
N VAL A 16 5.30 -5.71 8.53
CA VAL A 16 5.80 -6.65 9.54
C VAL A 16 5.17 -6.39 10.91
N ILE A 17 5.05 -5.13 11.34
CA ILE A 17 4.42 -4.78 12.62
C ILE A 17 2.93 -5.16 12.61
N LEU A 18 2.22 -4.87 11.52
CA LEU A 18 0.82 -5.27 11.32
C LEU A 18 0.67 -6.79 11.39
N GLY A 19 1.56 -7.52 10.72
CA GLY A 19 1.61 -8.99 10.77
C GLY A 19 1.81 -9.53 12.19
N ILE A 20 2.69 -8.92 12.99
CA ILE A 20 2.88 -9.27 14.41
C ILE A 20 1.58 -9.06 15.19
N GLY A 21 0.92 -7.92 15.02
CA GLY A 21 -0.34 -7.62 15.71
C GLY A 21 -1.44 -8.64 15.38
N LEU A 22 -1.57 -8.98 14.09
CA LEU A 22 -2.57 -9.95 13.62
C LEU A 22 -2.23 -11.41 13.96
N ALA A 23 -0.98 -11.72 14.31
CA ALA A 23 -0.56 -13.06 14.73
C ALA A 23 -0.79 -13.33 16.24
N LEU A 24 -1.39 -12.40 16.98
CA LEU A 24 -1.61 -12.50 18.43
C LEU A 24 -3.11 -12.42 18.77
N ALA A 25 -3.51 -13.06 19.87
CA ALA A 25 -4.90 -13.01 20.36
C ALA A 25 -5.31 -11.56 20.71
N PRO A 26 -6.50 -11.08 20.30
CA PRO A 26 -7.66 -11.88 19.87
C PRO A 26 -7.78 -12.11 18.35
N TYR A 27 -6.78 -11.72 17.54
CA TYR A 27 -6.80 -11.86 16.08
C TYR A 27 -6.54 -13.28 15.56
N ILE A 28 -6.20 -14.21 16.45
CA ILE A 28 -6.04 -15.63 16.15
C ILE A 28 -6.76 -16.49 17.19
N GLY A 29 -7.02 -17.76 16.84
CA GLY A 29 -7.44 -18.79 17.79
C GLY A 29 -8.95 -18.94 17.99
N SER A 30 -9.79 -18.16 17.30
CA SER A 30 -11.25 -18.37 17.28
C SER A 30 -11.81 -18.40 15.85
N ALA A 31 -13.01 -18.96 15.70
CA ALA A 31 -13.72 -18.95 14.42
C ALA A 31 -14.11 -17.52 13.99
N GLU A 32 -14.48 -16.64 14.93
CA GLU A 32 -14.71 -15.24 14.61
C GLU A 32 -13.43 -14.54 14.14
N ALA A 33 -12.28 -14.85 14.77
CA ALA A 33 -10.99 -14.30 14.38
C ALA A 33 -10.62 -14.73 12.94
N LEU A 34 -10.81 -15.99 12.58
CA LEU A 34 -10.57 -16.47 11.22
C LEU A 34 -11.42 -15.73 10.16
N ALA A 35 -12.66 -15.38 10.51
CA ALA A 35 -13.57 -14.68 9.60
C ALA A 35 -13.34 -13.16 9.55
N CYS A 36 -13.00 -12.53 10.69
CA CYS A 36 -13.05 -11.08 10.86
C CYS A 36 -11.69 -10.42 11.05
N ALA A 37 -10.63 -11.13 11.46
CA ALA A 37 -9.38 -10.52 11.89
C ALA A 37 -8.73 -9.66 10.79
N SER A 38 -8.68 -10.14 9.56
CA SER A 38 -8.09 -9.38 8.45
C SER A 38 -8.86 -8.09 8.16
N ILE A 39 -10.20 -8.13 8.17
CA ILE A 39 -11.05 -6.96 7.90
C ILE A 39 -11.01 -5.97 9.07
N ALA A 40 -11.10 -6.47 10.30
CA ALA A 40 -10.96 -5.68 11.51
C ALA A 40 -9.57 -5.04 11.59
N GLY A 41 -8.52 -5.79 11.24
CA GLY A 41 -7.15 -5.33 11.13
C GLY A 41 -6.99 -4.19 10.12
N SER A 42 -7.53 -4.35 8.91
CA SER A 42 -7.51 -3.29 7.89
C SER A 42 -8.22 -2.03 8.35
N PHE A 43 -9.41 -2.15 8.97
CA PHE A 43 -10.11 -1.00 9.53
C PHE A 43 -9.29 -0.32 10.63
N LEU A 44 -8.79 -1.09 11.61
CA LEU A 44 -8.06 -0.53 12.74
C LEU A 44 -6.77 0.14 12.28
N HIS A 45 -6.05 -0.47 11.35
CA HIS A 45 -4.87 0.13 10.72
C HIS A 45 -5.20 1.49 10.10
N ASP A 46 -6.18 1.56 9.20
CA ASP A 46 -6.54 2.81 8.52
C ASP A 46 -7.13 3.85 9.48
N ALA A 47 -7.88 3.41 10.49
CA ALA A 47 -8.36 4.29 11.56
C ALA A 47 -7.20 4.88 12.37
N PHE A 48 -6.19 4.09 12.72
CA PHE A 48 -5.00 4.59 13.39
C PHE A 48 -4.17 5.49 12.48
N CYS A 49 -4.03 5.18 11.19
CA CYS A 49 -3.42 6.09 10.22
C CYS A 49 -4.13 7.45 10.20
N ALA A 50 -5.46 7.44 10.12
CA ALA A 50 -6.27 8.65 10.15
C ALA A 50 -6.11 9.42 11.47
N ILE A 51 -6.03 8.74 12.62
CA ILE A 51 -5.81 9.35 13.94
C ILE A 51 -4.42 10.00 14.02
N TRP A 52 -3.37 9.29 13.63
CA TRP A 52 -1.99 9.81 13.64
C TRP A 52 -1.86 11.03 12.74
N LEU A 53 -2.43 10.94 11.54
CA LEU A 53 -2.38 12.03 10.58
C LEU A 53 -3.22 13.22 11.02
N PHE A 54 -4.38 12.99 11.66
CA PHE A 54 -5.17 14.06 12.25
C PHE A 54 -4.41 14.79 13.37
N GLY A 55 -3.68 14.05 14.21
CA GLY A 55 -2.78 14.62 15.21
C GLY A 55 -1.66 15.45 14.56
N TYR A 56 -1.00 14.91 13.53
CA TYR A 56 0.04 15.60 12.76
C TYR A 56 -0.48 16.92 12.14
N MET A 57 -1.61 16.86 11.42
CA MET A 57 -2.24 18.01 10.78
C MET A 57 -2.77 19.03 11.81
N GLY A 58 -3.25 18.56 12.96
CA GLY A 58 -3.70 19.38 14.08
C GLY A 58 -2.57 20.22 14.67
N VAL A 59 -1.43 19.59 14.97
CA VAL A 59 -0.22 20.28 15.47
C VAL A 59 0.30 21.30 14.46
N ARG A 60 0.17 21.02 13.17
CA ARG A 60 0.57 21.93 12.08
C ARG A 60 -0.46 23.04 11.80
N GLY A 61 -1.64 22.99 12.43
CA GLY A 61 -2.71 23.98 12.22
C GLY A 61 -3.42 23.87 10.87
N ARG A 62 -3.30 22.73 10.18
CA ARG A 62 -3.69 22.55 8.77
C ARG A 62 -5.03 21.84 8.56
N LEU A 63 -5.75 21.50 9.63
CA LEU A 63 -7.06 20.83 9.52
C LEU A 63 -8.08 21.65 8.71
N LYS A 64 -7.96 22.98 8.71
CA LYS A 64 -8.81 23.87 7.90
C LYS A 64 -8.56 23.70 6.40
N ASP A 65 -7.31 23.45 6.02
CA ASP A 65 -6.91 23.22 4.63
C ASP A 65 -7.60 21.96 4.10
N THR A 66 -7.65 20.90 4.92
CA THR A 66 -8.39 19.67 4.60
C THR A 66 -9.87 19.93 4.36
N LEU A 67 -10.53 20.69 5.25
CA LEU A 67 -11.95 21.02 5.08
C LEU A 67 -12.22 21.87 3.84
N ALA A 68 -11.30 22.76 3.48
CA ALA A 68 -11.38 23.54 2.24
C ALA A 68 -11.21 22.63 1.01
N ALA A 69 -10.20 21.76 1.03
CA ALA A 69 -9.88 20.83 -0.04
C ALA A 69 -11.05 19.89 -0.38
N LEU A 70 -11.83 19.42 0.61
CA LEU A 70 -13.01 18.57 0.40
C LEU A 70 -14.06 19.20 -0.54
N LYS A 71 -14.12 20.53 -0.61
CA LYS A 71 -15.07 21.25 -1.48
C LYS A 71 -14.58 21.38 -2.93
N THR A 72 -13.29 21.18 -3.15
CA THR A 72 -12.65 21.35 -4.46
C THR A 72 -12.88 20.15 -5.37
N ARG A 73 -12.69 20.34 -6.68
CA ARG A 73 -12.72 19.23 -7.64
C ARG A 73 -11.58 18.23 -7.37
N SER A 74 -10.40 18.75 -7.07
CA SER A 74 -9.21 17.98 -6.72
C SER A 74 -9.43 17.08 -5.51
N GLY A 75 -9.97 17.62 -4.41
CA GLY A 75 -10.30 16.85 -3.22
C GLY A 75 -11.32 15.75 -3.49
N LYS A 76 -12.34 16.01 -4.33
CA LYS A 76 -13.31 14.97 -4.74
C LYS A 76 -12.67 13.83 -5.52
N VAL A 77 -11.66 14.12 -6.35
CA VAL A 77 -10.92 13.08 -7.06
C VAL A 77 -10.03 12.28 -6.10
N VAL A 78 -9.43 12.93 -5.09
CA VAL A 78 -8.73 12.21 -4.02
C VAL A 78 -9.67 11.28 -3.24
N ILE A 79 -10.88 11.72 -2.90
CA ILE A 79 -11.91 10.86 -2.29
C ILE A 79 -12.22 9.66 -3.18
N ALA A 80 -12.42 9.88 -4.49
CA ALA A 80 -12.67 8.78 -5.42
C ALA A 80 -11.49 7.80 -5.49
N GLY A 81 -10.26 8.30 -5.50
CA GLY A 81 -9.04 7.48 -5.39
C GLY A 81 -9.01 6.68 -4.09
N ALA A 82 -9.31 7.31 -2.96
CA ALA A 82 -9.33 6.68 -1.65
C ALA A 82 -10.33 5.52 -1.57
N LEU A 83 -11.52 5.66 -2.19
CA LEU A 83 -12.53 4.59 -2.27
C LEU A 83 -12.04 3.37 -3.07
N LEU A 84 -11.30 3.61 -4.16
CA LEU A 84 -10.71 2.55 -4.97
C LEU A 84 -9.57 1.84 -4.24
N GLY A 85 -8.70 2.60 -3.58
CA GLY A 85 -7.51 2.08 -2.93
C GLY A 85 -7.78 1.37 -1.61
N GLY A 86 -8.34 2.11 -0.65
CA GLY A 86 -8.64 1.60 0.68
C GLY A 86 -9.76 0.56 0.63
N PRO A 87 -11.04 0.96 0.61
CA PRO A 87 -12.15 0.02 0.70
C PRO A 87 -12.17 -1.07 -0.37
N ILE A 88 -12.07 -0.72 -1.67
CA ILE A 88 -12.18 -1.70 -2.75
C ILE A 88 -10.90 -2.54 -2.85
N GLY A 89 -9.74 -1.88 -2.91
CA GLY A 89 -8.45 -2.54 -3.09
C GLY A 89 -8.08 -3.43 -1.91
N MET A 90 -8.12 -2.92 -0.68
CA MET A 90 -7.77 -3.69 0.52
C MET A 90 -8.81 -4.78 0.83
N THR A 91 -10.12 -4.53 0.66
CA THR A 91 -11.12 -5.60 0.85
C THR A 91 -10.96 -6.70 -0.20
N GLY A 92 -10.68 -6.33 -1.45
CA GLY A 92 -10.34 -7.29 -2.51
C GLY A 92 -9.10 -8.11 -2.16
N TYR A 93 -8.06 -7.46 -1.64
CA TYR A 93 -6.83 -8.12 -1.19
C TYR A 93 -7.10 -9.12 -0.05
N VAL A 94 -7.86 -8.73 0.98
CA VAL A 94 -8.25 -9.61 2.08
C VAL A 94 -9.09 -10.78 1.58
N LEU A 95 -10.05 -10.52 0.68
CA LEU A 95 -10.85 -11.57 0.05
C LEU A 95 -9.97 -12.56 -0.71
N ALA A 96 -8.95 -12.08 -1.41
CA ALA A 96 -7.98 -12.93 -2.10
C ALA A 96 -7.19 -13.79 -1.12
N ILE A 97 -6.63 -13.21 -0.05
CA ILE A 97 -5.91 -13.96 0.98
C ILE A 97 -6.76 -15.10 1.52
N ASN A 98 -8.02 -14.82 1.85
CA ASN A 98 -8.92 -15.81 2.45
C ASN A 98 -9.33 -16.95 1.50
N ASN A 99 -9.16 -16.79 0.18
CA ASN A 99 -9.67 -17.75 -0.81
C ASN A 99 -8.58 -18.45 -1.63
N ILE A 100 -7.45 -17.78 -1.87
CA ILE A 100 -6.30 -18.31 -2.62
C ILE A 100 -5.00 -18.21 -1.82
N GLY A 101 -5.02 -17.74 -0.58
CA GLY A 101 -3.83 -17.63 0.26
C GLY A 101 -2.98 -16.38 -0.02
N ALA A 102 -2.14 -16.03 0.95
CA ALA A 102 -1.32 -14.82 0.94
C ALA A 102 -0.29 -14.79 -0.20
N ALA A 103 0.31 -15.93 -0.51
CA ALA A 103 1.33 -16.04 -1.55
C ALA A 103 0.79 -15.75 -2.95
N TYR A 104 -0.25 -16.46 -3.39
CA TYR A 104 -0.87 -16.21 -4.69
C TYR A 104 -1.45 -14.80 -4.77
N THR A 105 -2.04 -14.31 -3.68
CA THR A 105 -2.53 -12.94 -3.61
C THR A 105 -1.40 -11.93 -3.84
N ALA A 106 -0.27 -12.06 -3.13
CA ALA A 106 0.89 -11.18 -3.29
C ALA A 106 1.45 -11.19 -4.71
N ILE A 107 1.53 -12.37 -5.35
CA ILE A 107 2.00 -12.53 -6.73
C ILE A 107 1.09 -11.75 -7.70
N ILE A 108 -0.23 -11.91 -7.58
CA ILE A 108 -1.18 -11.25 -8.49
C ILE A 108 -1.24 -9.75 -8.20
N SER A 109 -1.33 -9.37 -6.92
CA SER A 109 -1.45 -7.97 -6.51
C SER A 109 -0.20 -7.16 -6.86
N ALA A 110 0.97 -7.79 -6.96
CA ALA A 110 2.22 -7.14 -7.39
C ALA A 110 2.10 -6.43 -8.74
N PHE A 111 1.11 -6.75 -9.58
CA PHE A 111 0.87 -6.07 -10.87
C PHE A 111 0.20 -4.69 -10.74
N TYR A 112 -0.23 -4.24 -9.56
CA TYR A 112 -0.81 -2.90 -9.37
C TYR A 112 0.04 -1.74 -9.94
N PRO A 113 1.39 -1.76 -9.88
CA PRO A 113 2.24 -0.71 -10.43
C PRO A 113 2.24 -0.71 -11.96
N ALA A 114 2.07 -1.88 -12.59
CA ALA A 114 1.95 -1.97 -14.04
C ALA A 114 0.63 -1.35 -14.52
N VAL A 115 -0.47 -1.64 -13.82
CA VAL A 115 -1.77 -1.00 -14.06
C VAL A 115 -1.70 0.50 -13.79
N GLY A 116 -1.11 0.91 -12.67
CA GLY A 116 -0.92 2.31 -12.34
C GLY A 116 -0.02 3.05 -13.34
N ALA A 117 1.05 2.44 -13.84
CA ALA A 117 1.89 3.02 -14.90
C ALA A 117 1.11 3.22 -16.20
N PHE A 118 0.29 2.24 -16.59
CA PHE A 118 -0.59 2.35 -17.76
C PHE A 118 -1.63 3.47 -17.58
N LEU A 119 -2.32 3.51 -16.44
CA LEU A 119 -3.31 4.55 -16.13
C LEU A 119 -2.65 5.93 -16.05
N SER A 120 -1.45 6.05 -15.48
CA SER A 120 -0.70 7.30 -15.43
C SER A 120 -0.34 7.79 -16.83
N PHE A 121 0.04 6.88 -17.74
CA PHE A 121 0.28 7.23 -19.14
C PHE A 121 -0.98 7.75 -19.84
N VAL A 122 -2.13 7.10 -19.61
CA VAL A 122 -3.40 7.49 -20.26
C VAL A 122 -3.94 8.80 -19.70
N LEU A 123 -4.00 8.94 -18.36
CA LEU A 123 -4.67 10.04 -17.66
C LEU A 123 -3.75 11.23 -17.36
N LEU A 124 -2.52 10.97 -16.91
CA LEU A 124 -1.58 12.01 -16.50
C LEU A 124 -0.57 12.38 -17.57
N LYS A 125 -0.51 11.59 -18.66
CA LYS A 125 0.47 11.69 -19.75
C LYS A 125 1.91 11.50 -19.29
N GLU A 126 2.11 10.83 -18.15
CA GLU A 126 3.43 10.42 -17.68
C GLU A 126 3.99 9.32 -18.58
N LYS A 127 5.23 9.47 -19.06
CA LYS A 127 5.88 8.47 -19.90
C LYS A 127 7.00 7.80 -19.14
N MET A 128 6.99 6.48 -19.09
CA MET A 128 8.14 5.69 -18.69
C MET A 128 8.97 5.32 -19.92
N GLY A 129 10.28 5.48 -19.83
CA GLY A 129 11.21 5.00 -20.83
C GLY A 129 11.23 3.48 -20.90
N LYS A 130 11.63 2.92 -22.05
CA LYS A 130 11.69 1.46 -22.25
C LYS A 130 12.54 0.75 -21.19
N GLY A 131 13.67 1.35 -20.81
CA GLY A 131 14.54 0.84 -19.74
C GLY A 131 13.84 0.82 -18.38
N GLN A 132 13.07 1.87 -18.05
CA GLN A 132 12.30 1.94 -16.81
C GLN A 132 11.20 0.88 -16.75
N ILE A 133 10.49 0.66 -17.86
CA ILE A 133 9.46 -0.40 -17.96
C ILE A 133 10.11 -1.77 -17.80
N LEU A 134 11.23 -2.03 -18.47
CA LEU A 134 11.95 -3.30 -18.33
C LEU A 134 12.40 -3.53 -16.89
N SER A 135 12.95 -2.53 -16.22
CA SER A 135 13.34 -2.62 -14.82
C SER A 135 12.16 -2.84 -13.88
N LEU A 136 11.00 -2.23 -14.17
CA LEU A 136 9.77 -2.48 -13.42
C LEU A 136 9.37 -3.96 -13.57
N LEU A 137 9.33 -4.49 -14.80
CA LEU A 137 9.00 -5.89 -15.05
C LEU A 137 9.96 -6.85 -14.34
N VAL A 138 11.27 -6.55 -14.34
CA VAL A 138 12.27 -7.35 -13.61
C VAL A 138 12.01 -7.32 -12.10
N ALA A 139 11.69 -6.16 -11.53
CA ALA A 139 11.33 -6.06 -10.11
C ALA A 139 10.07 -6.87 -9.78
N LEU A 140 9.05 -6.81 -10.64
CA LEU A 140 7.82 -7.59 -10.50
C LEU A 140 8.09 -9.09 -10.52
N CYS A 141 8.94 -9.57 -11.44
CA CYS A 141 9.37 -10.98 -11.44
C CYS A 141 10.06 -11.38 -10.13
N GLY A 142 10.86 -10.48 -9.52
CA GLY A 142 11.45 -10.70 -8.21
C GLY A 142 10.40 -10.88 -7.10
N VAL A 143 9.39 -10.00 -7.06
CA VAL A 143 8.27 -10.11 -6.10
C VAL A 143 7.48 -11.40 -6.32
N MET A 144 7.18 -11.74 -7.58
CA MET A 144 6.43 -12.96 -7.92
C MET A 144 7.20 -14.22 -7.53
N THR A 145 8.51 -14.24 -7.77
CA THR A 145 9.38 -15.37 -7.37
C THR A 145 9.39 -15.52 -5.86
N MET A 146 9.54 -14.42 -5.12
CA MET A 146 9.50 -14.42 -3.65
C MET A 146 8.15 -14.91 -3.11
N GLY A 147 7.05 -14.44 -3.70
CA GLY A 147 5.70 -14.92 -3.37
C GLY A 147 5.55 -16.42 -3.61
N TYR A 148 6.08 -16.92 -4.73
CA TYR A 148 6.03 -18.35 -5.07
C TYR A 148 6.85 -19.20 -4.11
N LEU A 149 8.07 -18.76 -3.75
CA LEU A 149 8.91 -19.44 -2.76
C LEU A 149 8.23 -19.51 -1.39
N SER A 150 7.44 -18.50 -1.05
CA SER A 150 6.67 -18.43 0.19
C SER A 150 5.34 -19.19 0.13
N ALA A 151 4.94 -19.73 -1.03
CA ALA A 151 3.60 -20.29 -1.23
C ALA A 151 3.35 -21.60 -0.48
N GLY A 152 4.40 -22.38 -0.17
CA GLY A 152 4.25 -23.65 0.56
C GLY A 152 3.13 -24.53 -0.02
N SER A 153 2.36 -25.20 0.85
CA SER A 153 1.12 -25.92 0.51
C SER A 153 -0.10 -25.04 0.76
N SER A 154 -0.16 -23.84 0.14
CA SER A 154 -1.32 -22.96 0.26
C SER A 154 -2.58 -23.65 -0.28
N GLU A 155 -3.54 -23.93 0.60
CA GLU A 155 -4.83 -24.46 0.18
C GLU A 155 -5.63 -23.38 -0.57
N ILE A 156 -6.17 -23.76 -1.72
CA ILE A 156 -7.07 -22.91 -2.50
C ILE A 156 -8.49 -23.28 -2.14
N ALA A 157 -9.16 -22.41 -1.37
CA ALA A 157 -10.55 -22.61 -0.97
C ALA A 157 -11.52 -22.25 -2.10
N ASN A 158 -11.32 -21.11 -2.77
CA ASN A 158 -12.18 -20.66 -3.88
C ASN A 158 -11.39 -19.80 -4.88
N ALA A 159 -10.84 -20.45 -5.91
CA ALA A 159 -9.99 -19.78 -6.89
C ALA A 159 -10.67 -18.60 -7.63
N PRO A 160 -11.92 -18.73 -8.14
CA PRO A 160 -12.60 -17.63 -8.80
C PRO A 160 -12.79 -16.40 -7.91
N LEU A 161 -13.23 -16.59 -6.67
CA LEU A 161 -13.47 -15.50 -5.74
C LEU A 161 -12.16 -14.82 -5.32
N GLY A 162 -11.11 -15.61 -5.07
CA GLY A 162 -9.81 -15.07 -4.71
C GLY A 162 -9.15 -14.32 -5.86
N LEU A 163 -9.27 -14.81 -7.10
CA LEU A 163 -8.78 -14.11 -8.29
C LEU A 163 -9.53 -12.79 -8.52
N LEU A 164 -10.85 -12.77 -8.34
CA LEU A 164 -11.64 -11.55 -8.39
C LEU A 164 -11.14 -10.53 -7.34
N GLY A 165 -10.93 -10.98 -6.10
CA GLY A 165 -10.38 -10.15 -5.03
C GLY A 165 -9.01 -9.56 -5.39
N ALA A 166 -8.11 -10.37 -5.94
CA ALA A 166 -6.77 -9.92 -6.32
C ALA A 166 -6.82 -8.90 -7.47
N VAL A 167 -7.71 -9.09 -8.45
CA VAL A 167 -7.93 -8.12 -9.54
C VAL A 167 -8.48 -6.80 -8.99
N LEU A 168 -9.40 -6.84 -8.03
CA LEU A 168 -9.90 -5.63 -7.36
C LEU A 168 -8.77 -4.89 -6.63
N ALA A 169 -7.85 -5.62 -5.99
CA ALA A 169 -6.66 -5.03 -5.35
C ALA A 169 -5.76 -4.32 -6.37
N VAL A 170 -5.42 -5.00 -7.47
CA VAL A 170 -4.58 -4.46 -8.55
C VAL A 170 -5.16 -3.19 -9.14
N ILE A 171 -6.46 -3.21 -9.48
CA ILE A 171 -7.14 -2.05 -10.07
C ILE A 171 -7.31 -0.94 -9.04
N GLY A 172 -7.67 -1.29 -7.80
CA GLY A 172 -7.89 -0.35 -6.70
C GLY A 172 -6.66 0.49 -6.40
N TRP A 173 -5.56 -0.15 -6.02
CA TRP A 173 -4.31 0.54 -5.67
C TRP A 173 -3.67 1.24 -6.87
N GLY A 174 -3.68 0.61 -8.05
CA GLY A 174 -3.16 1.22 -9.28
C GLY A 174 -3.92 2.49 -9.68
N SER A 175 -5.25 2.49 -9.52
CA SER A 175 -6.09 3.65 -9.84
C SER A 175 -6.00 4.74 -8.76
N GLU A 176 -5.98 4.36 -7.48
CA GLU A 176 -5.82 5.29 -6.36
C GLU A 176 -4.60 6.18 -6.57
N ALA A 177 -3.42 5.59 -6.79
CA ALA A 177 -2.18 6.34 -6.93
C ALA A 177 -2.25 7.38 -8.06
N VAL A 178 -2.91 7.03 -9.18
CA VAL A 178 -3.07 7.92 -10.34
C VAL A 178 -4.11 9.01 -10.10
N LEU A 179 -5.22 8.70 -9.43
CA LEU A 179 -6.24 9.69 -9.09
C LEU A 179 -5.75 10.66 -8.00
N CYS A 180 -5.02 10.17 -7.00
CA CYS A 180 -4.37 11.02 -6.01
C CYS A 180 -3.32 11.93 -6.66
N ALA A 181 -2.49 11.38 -7.55
CA ALA A 181 -1.56 12.18 -8.35
C ALA A 181 -2.27 13.25 -9.19
N TRP A 182 -3.42 12.92 -9.78
CA TRP A 182 -4.24 13.91 -10.48
C TRP A 182 -4.76 15.00 -9.54
N GLY A 183 -5.29 14.62 -8.38
CA GLY A 183 -5.83 15.55 -7.38
C GLY A 183 -4.79 16.53 -6.87
N MET A 184 -3.53 16.11 -6.78
CA MET A 184 -2.41 16.95 -6.35
C MET A 184 -1.79 17.82 -7.46
N LYS A 185 -2.33 17.80 -8.70
CA LYS A 185 -1.77 18.61 -9.80
C LYS A 185 -2.07 20.11 -9.67
N ASP A 186 -3.19 20.45 -9.05
CA ASP A 186 -3.60 21.84 -8.87
C ASP A 186 -3.21 22.29 -7.45
N ASP A 187 -2.80 23.55 -7.27
CA ASP A 187 -2.37 24.14 -5.97
C ASP A 187 -3.48 24.13 -4.87
N ALA A 188 -4.65 23.58 -5.19
CA ALA A 188 -5.78 23.44 -4.28
C ALA A 188 -5.61 22.33 -3.24
N VAL A 189 -4.81 21.29 -3.53
CA VAL A 189 -4.62 20.13 -2.64
C VAL A 189 -3.17 19.68 -2.69
N ASP A 190 -2.46 19.81 -1.57
CA ASP A 190 -1.10 19.30 -1.42
C ASP A 190 -1.04 17.85 -0.94
N ASP A 191 0.16 17.29 -0.83
CA ASP A 191 0.41 15.90 -0.46
C ASP A 191 -0.12 15.53 0.93
N GLU A 192 0.08 16.39 1.92
CA GLU A 192 -0.41 16.16 3.29
C GLU A 192 -1.95 16.21 3.35
N THR A 193 -2.57 17.17 2.65
CA THR A 193 -4.02 17.32 2.62
C THR A 193 -4.69 16.20 1.84
N ALA A 194 -4.11 15.80 0.71
CA ALA A 194 -4.59 14.66 -0.07
C ALA A 194 -4.55 13.38 0.78
N LEU A 195 -3.45 13.16 1.51
CA LEU A 195 -3.34 11.99 2.37
C LEU A 195 -4.36 12.02 3.52
N GLN A 196 -4.59 13.17 4.17
CA GLN A 196 -5.60 13.28 5.22
C GLN A 196 -6.99 12.92 4.70
N ILE A 197 -7.35 13.41 3.51
CA ILE A 197 -8.61 13.05 2.85
C ILE A 197 -8.65 11.54 2.59
N ARG A 198 -7.56 10.96 2.10
CA ARG A 198 -7.47 9.53 1.78
C ARG A 198 -7.69 8.64 3.00
N GLU A 199 -6.89 8.81 4.04
CA GLU A 199 -6.97 7.98 5.26
C GLU A 199 -8.32 8.14 5.95
N THR A 200 -8.81 9.38 6.07
CA THR A 200 -10.12 9.64 6.69
C THR A 200 -11.25 9.00 5.89
N THR A 201 -11.21 9.10 4.56
CA THR A 201 -12.23 8.46 3.70
C THR A 201 -12.19 6.95 3.84
N SER A 202 -11.00 6.34 3.83
CA SER A 202 -10.85 4.90 3.98
C SER A 202 -11.38 4.41 5.33
N ALA A 203 -10.94 5.02 6.43
CA ALA A 203 -11.37 4.67 7.78
C ALA A 203 -12.89 4.81 7.97
N LEU A 204 -13.48 5.90 7.47
CA LEU A 204 -14.93 6.12 7.53
C LEU A 204 -15.70 5.06 6.75
N VAL A 205 -15.26 4.72 5.54
CA VAL A 205 -15.95 3.73 4.71
C VAL A 205 -15.80 2.33 5.28
N TYR A 206 -14.64 2.00 5.84
CA TYR A 206 -14.47 0.75 6.57
C TYR A 206 -15.42 0.67 7.76
N GLY A 207 -15.51 1.71 8.58
CA GLY A 207 -16.40 1.73 9.74
C GLY A 207 -17.89 1.71 9.37
N VAL A 208 -18.30 2.50 8.39
CA VAL A 208 -19.73 2.70 8.06
C VAL A 208 -20.26 1.64 7.09
N LEU A 209 -19.44 1.08 6.21
CA LEU A 209 -19.88 0.14 5.19
C LEU A 209 -19.23 -1.24 5.33
N VAL A 210 -17.90 -1.34 5.35
CA VAL A 210 -17.23 -2.65 5.28
C VAL A 210 -17.49 -3.47 6.54
N LEU A 211 -17.22 -2.95 7.74
CA LEU A 211 -17.43 -3.69 8.98
C LEU A 211 -18.88 -4.17 9.17
N PRO A 212 -19.93 -3.35 8.91
CA PRO A 212 -21.31 -3.81 8.94
C PRO A 212 -21.62 -4.89 7.90
N LEU A 213 -21.15 -4.74 6.65
CA LEU A 213 -21.39 -5.71 5.57
C LEU A 213 -20.85 -7.10 5.90
N PHE A 214 -19.72 -7.16 6.62
CA PHE A 214 -19.09 -8.41 7.06
C PHE A 214 -19.45 -8.82 8.50
N GLY A 215 -20.33 -8.08 9.18
CA GLY A 215 -20.71 -8.37 10.57
C GLY A 215 -19.56 -8.27 11.58
N ALA A 216 -18.47 -7.60 11.23
CA ALA A 216 -17.19 -7.63 11.96
C ALA A 216 -17.11 -6.64 13.13
N TRP A 217 -18.13 -5.79 13.34
CA TRP A 217 -18.12 -4.76 14.40
C TRP A 217 -17.99 -5.33 15.80
N HIS A 218 -18.72 -6.42 16.11
CA HIS A 218 -18.68 -7.04 17.43
C HIS A 218 -17.26 -7.52 17.76
N PHE A 219 -16.63 -8.23 16.82
CA PHE A 219 -15.25 -8.69 16.94
C PHE A 219 -14.28 -7.50 17.07
N THR A 220 -14.42 -6.49 16.23
CA THR A 220 -13.53 -5.31 16.21
C THR A 220 -13.57 -4.55 17.54
N LEU A 221 -14.76 -4.33 18.10
CA LEU A 221 -14.94 -3.66 19.41
C LEU A 221 -14.34 -4.49 20.55
N GLY A 222 -14.50 -5.81 20.51
CA GLY A 222 -13.87 -6.72 21.47
C GLY A 222 -12.35 -6.75 21.35
N ALA A 223 -11.81 -6.54 20.14
CA ALA A 223 -10.37 -6.53 19.89
C ALA A 223 -9.69 -5.24 20.35
N ILE A 224 -10.33 -4.07 20.22
CA ILE A 224 -9.75 -2.75 20.51
C ILE A 224 -8.97 -2.65 21.83
N PRO A 225 -9.50 -3.08 22.99
CA PRO A 225 -8.80 -2.94 24.28
C PRO A 225 -7.74 -4.03 24.50
N SER A 226 -6.98 -4.40 23.47
CA SER A 226 -5.95 -5.45 23.52
C SER A 226 -4.55 -4.92 23.19
N MET A 227 -3.53 -5.56 23.76
CA MET A 227 -2.12 -5.23 23.46
C MET A 227 -1.81 -5.35 21.96
N PRO A 228 -2.28 -6.37 21.21
CA PRO A 228 -2.02 -6.43 19.78
C PRO A 228 -2.67 -5.31 18.97
N THR A 229 -3.78 -4.74 19.44
CA THR A 229 -4.34 -3.52 18.81
C THR A 229 -3.37 -2.34 18.90
N LEU A 230 -2.62 -2.21 20.00
CA LEU A 230 -1.58 -1.18 20.11
C LEU A 230 -0.44 -1.42 19.13
N ILE A 231 -0.11 -2.69 18.83
CA ILE A 231 0.86 -3.04 17.79
C ILE A 231 0.33 -2.62 16.42
N ILE A 232 -0.94 -2.86 16.12
CA ILE A 232 -1.59 -2.37 14.89
C ILE A 232 -1.57 -0.84 14.83
N ALA A 233 -1.73 -0.14 15.95
CA ALA A 233 -1.60 1.32 16.01
C ALA A 233 -0.17 1.79 15.67
N LEU A 234 0.86 1.06 16.11
CA LEU A 234 2.25 1.33 15.73
C LEU A 234 2.50 1.05 14.25
N ALA A 235 1.86 0.01 13.69
CA ALA A 235 1.88 -0.24 12.25
C ALA A 235 1.31 0.96 11.51
N GLY A 236 0.11 1.42 11.89
CA GLY A 236 -0.51 2.61 11.31
C GLY A 236 0.34 3.89 11.41
N LEU A 237 1.19 4.03 12.43
CA LEU A 237 2.16 5.13 12.50
C LEU A 237 3.24 5.01 11.41
N ALA A 238 3.82 3.81 11.24
CA ALA A 238 4.76 3.52 10.17
C ALA A 238 4.10 3.66 8.78
N GLY A 239 2.87 3.19 8.62
CA GLY A 239 2.05 3.36 7.42
C GLY A 239 1.80 4.83 7.09
N THR A 240 1.41 5.65 8.08
CA THR A 240 1.23 7.10 7.90
C THR A 240 2.52 7.77 7.43
N ALA A 241 3.65 7.46 8.08
CA ALA A 241 4.94 8.00 7.68
C ALA A 241 5.33 7.56 6.26
N SER A 242 5.11 6.28 5.92
CA SER A 242 5.32 5.76 4.57
C SER A 242 4.50 6.53 3.53
N TYR A 243 3.22 6.74 3.80
CA TYR A 243 2.32 7.41 2.87
C TYR A 243 2.66 8.90 2.68
N LEU A 244 3.10 9.61 3.73
CA LEU A 244 3.60 10.98 3.59
C LEU A 244 4.79 11.02 2.61
N PHE A 245 5.74 10.11 2.76
CA PHE A 245 6.84 9.98 1.80
C PHE A 245 6.39 9.53 0.42
N TYR A 246 5.35 8.68 0.34
CA TYR A 246 4.82 8.19 -0.92
C TYR A 246 4.18 9.31 -1.74
N TYR A 247 3.29 10.10 -1.13
CA TYR A 247 2.60 11.19 -1.79
C TYR A 247 3.57 12.30 -2.21
N LYS A 248 4.53 12.63 -1.34
CA LYS A 248 5.65 13.51 -1.70
C LYS A 248 6.51 12.96 -2.84
N GLY A 249 6.69 11.64 -2.87
CA GLY A 249 7.34 10.92 -3.97
C GLY A 249 6.56 11.05 -5.28
N ILE A 250 5.24 10.84 -5.25
CA ILE A 250 4.35 11.02 -6.41
C ILE A 250 4.48 12.45 -6.95
N ALA A 251 4.39 13.46 -6.08
CA ALA A 251 4.52 14.86 -6.49
C ALA A 251 5.90 15.16 -7.10
N ALA A 252 6.97 14.53 -6.60
CA ALA A 252 8.35 14.82 -7.03
C ALA A 252 8.80 14.07 -8.29
N ILE A 253 8.39 12.82 -8.50
CA ILE A 253 8.88 11.99 -9.62
C ILE A 253 7.79 11.40 -10.51
N GLY A 254 6.52 11.70 -10.23
CA GLY A 254 5.35 11.15 -10.93
C GLY A 254 4.84 9.85 -10.32
N ALA A 255 3.55 9.57 -10.55
CA ALA A 255 2.84 8.44 -9.95
C ALA A 255 3.46 7.09 -10.36
N ALA A 256 3.78 6.94 -11.65
CA ALA A 256 4.30 5.68 -12.18
C ALA A 256 5.66 5.29 -11.57
N ARG A 257 6.58 6.26 -11.45
CA ARG A 257 7.91 6.05 -10.87
C ARG A 257 7.87 5.91 -9.35
N ALA A 258 6.97 6.62 -8.67
CA ALA A 258 6.76 6.48 -7.24
C ALA A 258 6.20 5.09 -6.88
N MET A 259 5.20 4.60 -7.61
CA MET A 259 4.68 3.23 -7.48
C MET A 259 5.79 2.21 -7.64
N ALA A 260 6.65 2.36 -8.66
CA ALA A 260 7.77 1.46 -8.87
C ALA A 260 8.72 1.41 -7.66
N LEU A 261 9.08 2.56 -7.05
CA LEU A 261 9.91 2.55 -5.83
C LEU A 261 9.20 1.93 -4.64
N ASN A 262 7.90 2.14 -4.49
CA ASN A 262 7.14 1.66 -3.34
C ASN A 262 7.22 0.13 -3.22
N ILE A 263 7.20 -0.61 -4.34
CA ILE A 263 7.38 -2.08 -4.40
C ILE A 263 8.62 -2.58 -3.63
N SER A 264 9.65 -1.75 -3.46
CA SER A 264 10.81 -2.12 -2.63
C SER A 264 10.43 -2.53 -1.21
N TYR A 265 9.23 -2.16 -0.73
CA TYR A 265 8.68 -2.63 0.54
C TYR A 265 8.78 -4.14 0.72
N SER A 266 8.60 -4.93 -0.34
CA SER A 266 8.62 -6.39 -0.26
C SER A 266 9.99 -6.89 0.19
N ALA A 267 11.05 -6.26 -0.28
CA ALA A 267 12.42 -6.54 0.17
C ALA A 267 12.67 -6.04 1.59
N TRP A 268 12.15 -4.87 1.95
CA TRP A 268 12.27 -4.33 3.31
C TRP A 268 11.53 -5.17 4.35
N SER A 269 10.38 -5.74 4.02
CA SER A 269 9.65 -6.68 4.89
C SER A 269 10.50 -7.89 5.25
N VAL A 270 11.33 -8.41 4.34
CA VAL A 270 12.27 -9.51 4.64
C VAL A 270 13.34 -9.04 5.64
N VAL A 271 13.91 -7.85 5.43
CA VAL A 271 14.91 -7.27 6.34
C VAL A 271 14.31 -7.04 7.75
N PHE A 272 13.11 -6.48 7.84
CA PHE A 272 12.44 -6.28 9.12
C PHE A 272 11.96 -7.59 9.75
N GLY A 273 11.58 -8.60 8.96
CA GLY A 273 11.31 -9.95 9.45
C GLY A 273 12.56 -10.56 10.12
N LEU A 274 13.73 -10.40 9.53
CA LEU A 274 14.99 -10.81 10.17
C LEU A 274 15.24 -10.06 11.48
N ILE A 275 15.10 -8.73 11.48
CA ILE A 275 15.43 -7.89 12.65
C ILE A 275 14.44 -8.07 13.81
N LEU A 276 13.14 -8.10 13.51
CA LEU A 276 12.08 -8.07 14.51
C LEU A 276 11.62 -9.48 14.92
N LEU A 277 11.63 -10.44 14.00
CA LEU A 277 11.15 -11.81 14.23
C LEU A 277 12.28 -12.83 14.31
N GLY A 278 13.51 -12.47 13.95
CA GLY A 278 14.63 -13.42 13.85
C GLY A 278 14.49 -14.39 12.68
N THR A 279 13.60 -14.13 11.71
CA THR A 279 13.39 -15.01 10.55
C THR A 279 14.56 -14.90 9.59
N ILE A 280 15.38 -15.96 9.51
CA ILE A 280 16.54 -16.00 8.62
C ILE A 280 16.06 -16.23 7.18
N PRO A 281 16.29 -15.28 6.24
CA PRO A 281 15.90 -15.47 4.85
C PRO A 281 16.80 -16.49 4.17
N ASP A 282 16.22 -17.31 3.30
CA ASP A 282 17.00 -18.18 2.43
C ASP A 282 17.72 -17.38 1.32
N MET A 283 18.68 -18.05 0.67
CA MET A 283 19.48 -17.41 -0.39
C MET A 283 18.62 -16.92 -1.56
N ALA A 284 17.56 -17.65 -1.89
CA ALA A 284 16.67 -17.28 -2.99
C ALA A 284 15.90 -15.99 -2.69
N SER A 285 15.43 -15.83 -1.45
CA SER A 285 14.77 -14.63 -0.96
C SER A 285 15.71 -13.43 -0.95
N VAL A 286 16.98 -13.63 -0.55
CA VAL A 286 18.01 -12.58 -0.60
C VAL A 286 18.26 -12.12 -2.04
N ILE A 287 18.39 -13.05 -2.99
CA ILE A 287 18.55 -12.72 -4.42
C ILE A 287 17.32 -11.94 -4.92
N CYS A 288 16.10 -12.38 -4.58
CA CYS A 288 14.88 -11.67 -4.95
C CYS A 288 14.86 -10.26 -4.38
N CYS A 289 15.27 -10.06 -3.12
CA CYS A 289 15.37 -8.73 -2.51
C CYS A 289 16.31 -7.80 -3.28
N ILE A 290 17.49 -8.29 -3.68
CA ILE A 290 18.46 -7.52 -4.47
C ILE A 290 17.85 -7.14 -5.82
N VAL A 291 17.21 -8.10 -6.51
CA VAL A 291 16.55 -7.86 -7.81
C VAL A 291 15.44 -6.82 -7.69
N ILE A 292 14.61 -6.90 -6.64
CA ILE A 292 13.55 -5.94 -6.38
C ILE A 292 14.12 -4.56 -6.13
N VAL A 293 15.07 -4.40 -5.20
CA VAL A 293 15.64 -3.08 -4.86
C VAL A 293 16.33 -2.46 -6.08
N CYS A 294 17.18 -3.21 -6.78
CA CYS A 294 17.85 -2.72 -7.99
C CYS A 294 16.85 -2.38 -9.11
N GLY A 295 15.88 -3.26 -9.37
CA GLY A 295 14.87 -3.06 -10.43
C GLY A 295 13.99 -1.85 -10.15
N THR A 296 13.53 -1.67 -8.91
CA THR A 296 12.69 -0.53 -8.52
C THR A 296 13.45 0.79 -8.57
N VAL A 297 14.71 0.82 -8.12
CA VAL A 297 15.58 2.00 -8.25
C VAL A 297 15.82 2.36 -9.71
N LEU A 298 16.12 1.37 -10.57
CA LEU A 298 16.33 1.61 -12.00
C LEU A 298 15.05 2.03 -12.72
N ALA A 299 13.90 1.46 -12.36
CA ALA A 299 12.59 1.83 -12.88
C ALA A 299 12.23 3.29 -12.57
N ALA A 300 12.67 3.78 -11.40
CA ALA A 300 12.41 5.14 -10.97
C ALA A 300 13.54 6.12 -11.27
N SER A 301 14.70 5.68 -11.78
CA SER A 301 15.80 6.57 -12.14
C SER A 301 15.57 7.25 -13.49
N ASN A 302 16.11 8.46 -13.69
CA ASN A 302 16.20 9.04 -15.02
C ASN A 302 17.44 8.46 -15.71
N TRP A 303 17.24 7.64 -16.74
CA TRP A 303 18.34 6.92 -17.40
C TRP A 303 19.25 7.86 -18.19
N ASP A 304 18.74 8.98 -18.70
CA ASP A 304 19.57 9.96 -19.41
C ASP A 304 20.56 10.64 -18.46
N GLU A 305 20.15 10.89 -17.20
CA GLU A 305 21.05 11.35 -16.15
C GLU A 305 21.99 10.24 -15.67
N LEU A 306 21.47 9.02 -15.48
CA LEU A 306 22.23 7.88 -14.96
C LEU A 306 23.39 7.48 -15.89
N PHE A 307 23.18 7.53 -17.20
CA PHE A 307 24.18 7.19 -18.21
C PHE A 307 24.87 8.42 -18.82
N GLY A 308 24.70 9.60 -18.22
CA GLY A 308 25.39 10.83 -18.65
C GLY A 308 25.03 11.30 -20.07
N ARG A 309 23.89 10.87 -20.61
CA ARG A 309 23.39 11.29 -21.93
C ARG A 309 22.68 12.63 -21.82
N LYS A 310 23.38 13.66 -21.33
CA LYS A 310 22.92 15.03 -21.60
C LYS A 310 23.11 15.29 -23.09
N LYS A 311 22.00 15.44 -23.82
CA LYS A 311 22.04 16.21 -25.08
C LYS A 311 22.48 17.61 -24.69
N THR A 312 23.73 17.96 -25.00
CA THR A 312 24.13 19.36 -25.18
C THR A 312 23.14 19.98 -26.16
N ALA A 313 22.33 20.91 -25.65
CA ALA A 313 21.56 21.82 -26.47
C ALA A 313 22.50 22.79 -27.19
#